data_AF-A0A7C4SWE6-F1
#
_entry.id   AF-A0A7C4SWE6-F1
#
_cell.length_a   1.000
_cell.length_b   1.000
_cell.length_c   1.000
_cell.angle_alpha   90.00
_cell.angle_beta   90.00
_cell.angle_gamma   90.00
#
_symmetry.space_group_name_H-M   'P 1'
#
loop_
_entity.id
_entity.type
_entity.pdbx_description
1 polymer ?
#
loop_
_entity_poly.entity_id
_entity_poly.type
_entity_poly.pdbx_seq_one_letter_code
_entity_poly.pdbx_strand_id
1 'polypeptide(L)'
;MIWVMLSIALAGLLPAYKNTVASTPSPEYVFIKDFIESLRYQKAALTKQLRITPPRPGKKQDAQNISAFLKDITLASADLKQAHELISRHRDSGNEAIKKIANSLLSVYAKQIRHNERSIKLYTQAYSPDVVNKLDDFSEGKLMEEVHKIPKERENLNKLLADSSILVTHLLYSNRPDQNGKLSYLSISSKERESLLQQIREVFPEGEAYLAACADQIRQVLESRYKSADEN
;
A
#
# COMPACT_ATOMS: atom_id res chain seq x y z
N MET A 1 -24.89 45.11 -69.40
CA MET A 1 -25.96 44.60 -68.52
C MET A 1 -25.30 43.86 -67.37
N ILE A 2 -25.56 44.35 -66.16
CA ILE A 2 -25.00 43.92 -64.88
C ILE A 2 -25.80 42.71 -64.39
N TRP A 3 -25.13 41.64 -63.98
CA TRP A 3 -25.72 40.65 -63.07
C TRP A 3 -24.75 40.41 -61.90
N VAL A 4 -25.15 40.98 -60.77
CA VAL A 4 -24.64 40.72 -59.41
C VAL A 4 -25.48 39.59 -58.84
N MET A 5 -24.87 38.56 -58.26
CA MET A 5 -25.37 37.79 -57.10
C MET A 5 -24.17 37.02 -56.53
N LEU A 6 -23.57 37.46 -55.42
CA LEU A 6 -24.00 37.27 -54.03
C LEU A 6 -24.14 35.77 -53.67
N SER A 7 -23.11 35.23 -53.02
CA SER A 7 -23.20 33.98 -52.26
C SER A 7 -22.33 34.10 -51.01
N ILE A 8 -22.96 34.75 -50.03
CA ILE A 8 -22.99 34.47 -48.59
C ILE A 8 -21.82 33.60 -48.08
N ALA A 9 -20.99 34.26 -47.26
CA ALA A 9 -20.05 33.64 -46.35
C ALA A 9 -20.79 32.68 -45.39
N LEU A 10 -20.53 31.39 -45.51
CA LEU A 10 -20.89 30.40 -44.49
C LEU A 10 -19.79 30.39 -43.41
N ALA A 11 -19.76 31.45 -42.59
CA ALA A 11 -19.10 31.42 -41.29
C ALA A 11 -19.99 30.61 -40.32
N GLY A 12 -20.06 29.30 -40.56
CA GLY A 12 -20.79 28.36 -39.72
C GLY A 12 -19.86 27.77 -38.67
N LEU A 13 -19.94 28.32 -37.47
CA LEU A 13 -19.75 27.66 -36.17
C LEU A 13 -19.43 26.16 -36.23
N LEU A 14 -18.13 25.84 -36.31
CA LEU A 14 -17.66 24.58 -35.74
C LEU A 14 -17.53 24.83 -34.24
N PRO A 15 -18.28 24.13 -33.37
CA PRO A 15 -17.96 24.14 -31.96
C PRO A 15 -16.50 23.70 -31.85
N ALA A 16 -15.69 24.49 -31.16
CA ALA A 16 -14.39 24.07 -30.72
C ALA A 16 -14.61 22.78 -29.92
N TYR A 17 -14.42 21.63 -30.58
CA TYR A 17 -14.21 20.38 -29.91
C TYR A 17 -12.95 20.61 -29.08
N LYS A 18 -13.15 21.01 -27.82
CA LYS A 18 -12.17 20.74 -26.78
C LYS A 18 -11.98 19.24 -26.86
N ASN A 19 -10.92 18.83 -27.53
CA ASN A 19 -10.39 17.49 -27.41
C ASN A 19 -10.17 17.28 -25.92
N THR A 20 -11.16 16.72 -25.23
CA THR A 20 -10.94 15.96 -24.01
C THR A 20 -10.19 14.72 -24.44
N VAL A 21 -8.93 14.90 -24.83
CA VAL A 21 -7.96 13.83 -24.80
C VAL A 21 -8.00 13.39 -23.35
N ALA A 22 -8.57 12.21 -23.09
CA ALA A 22 -8.46 11.60 -21.78
C ALA A 22 -6.95 11.51 -21.51
N SER A 23 -6.44 12.44 -20.70
CA SER A 23 -5.02 12.49 -20.37
C SER A 23 -4.68 11.15 -19.76
N THR A 24 -3.72 10.44 -20.35
CA THR A 24 -3.20 9.22 -19.75
C THR A 24 -2.81 9.54 -18.31
N PRO A 25 -3.26 8.73 -17.32
CA PRO A 25 -2.97 9.03 -15.93
C PRO A 25 -1.46 9.09 -15.70
N SER A 26 -1.03 9.99 -14.81
CA SER A 26 0.37 10.10 -14.42
C SER A 26 0.87 8.79 -13.79
N PRO A 27 2.12 8.37 -14.07
CA PRO A 27 2.71 7.18 -13.44
C PRO A 27 2.64 7.24 -11.90
N GLU A 28 2.83 8.43 -11.33
CA GLU A 28 2.76 8.69 -9.90
C GLU A 28 1.35 8.41 -9.35
N TYR A 29 0.31 8.88 -10.04
CA TYR A 29 -1.08 8.57 -9.67
C TYR A 29 -1.35 7.06 -9.70
N VAL A 30 -0.98 6.37 -10.78
CA VAL A 30 -1.24 4.92 -10.91
C VAL A 30 -0.53 4.14 -9.81
N PHE A 31 0.72 4.48 -9.52
CA PHE A 31 1.49 3.84 -8.46
C PHE A 31 0.89 4.08 -7.07
N ILE A 32 0.53 5.33 -6.75
CA ILE A 32 -0.01 5.68 -5.43
C ILE A 32 -1.40 5.07 -5.22
N LYS A 33 -2.23 5.02 -6.26
CA LYS A 33 -3.51 4.31 -6.24
C LYS A 33 -3.36 2.84 -5.89
N ASP A 34 -2.41 2.16 -6.54
CA ASP A 34 -2.12 0.74 -6.27
C ASP A 34 -1.49 0.55 -4.87
N PHE A 35 -0.72 1.53 -4.38
CA PHE A 35 -0.20 1.52 -3.02
C PHE A 35 -1.28 1.71 -1.95
N ILE A 36 -2.22 2.63 -2.12
CA ILE A 36 -3.37 2.78 -1.20
C ILE A 36 -4.18 1.48 -1.17
N GLU A 37 -4.37 0.86 -2.33
CA GLU A 37 -5.04 -0.43 -2.43
C GLU A 37 -4.22 -1.56 -1.77
N SER A 38 -2.90 -1.55 -1.88
CA SER A 38 -2.04 -2.51 -1.17
C SER A 38 -2.09 -2.32 0.35
N LEU A 39 -2.26 -1.09 0.84
CA LEU A 39 -2.50 -0.81 2.26
C LEU A 39 -3.87 -1.34 2.73
N ARG A 40 -4.90 -1.40 1.87
CA ARG A 40 -6.18 -2.06 2.19
C ARG A 40 -5.98 -3.54 2.51
N TYR A 41 -5.19 -4.24 1.71
CA TYR A 41 -4.82 -5.63 1.97
C TYR A 41 -3.93 -5.77 3.22
N GLN A 42 -2.99 -4.84 3.45
CA GLN A 42 -2.21 -4.81 4.68
C GLN A 42 -3.11 -4.68 5.92
N LYS A 43 -4.13 -3.83 5.87
CA LYS A 43 -5.14 -3.67 6.92
C LYS A 43 -5.89 -4.96 7.16
N ALA A 44 -6.38 -5.60 6.10
CA ALA A 44 -7.05 -6.89 6.19
C ALA A 44 -6.15 -7.98 6.79
N ALA A 45 -4.86 -7.99 6.49
CA ALA A 45 -3.88 -8.91 7.07
C ALA A 45 -3.67 -8.66 8.57
N LEU A 46 -3.49 -7.39 8.95
CA LEU A 46 -3.28 -7.00 10.35
C LEU A 46 -4.50 -7.32 11.22
N THR A 47 -5.72 -7.04 10.73
CA THR A 47 -6.96 -7.40 11.43
C THR A 47 -7.01 -8.89 11.73
N LYS A 48 -6.69 -9.75 10.76
CA LYS A 48 -6.66 -11.21 10.96
C LYS A 48 -5.58 -11.62 11.97
N GLN A 49 -4.40 -11.03 11.87
CA GLN A 49 -3.26 -11.31 12.76
C GLN A 49 -3.49 -10.91 14.23
N LEU A 50 -4.31 -9.88 14.47
CA LEU A 50 -4.62 -9.38 15.81
C LEU A 50 -5.93 -9.96 16.38
N ARG A 51 -6.74 -10.61 15.54
CA ARG A 51 -8.05 -11.16 15.92
C ARG A 51 -7.96 -12.21 17.01
N ILE A 52 -6.95 -13.06 16.93
CA ILE A 52 -6.72 -14.14 17.89
C ILE A 52 -5.38 -13.89 18.56
N THR A 53 -5.39 -13.76 19.88
CA THR A 53 -4.17 -13.59 20.68
C THR A 53 -3.22 -14.75 20.39
N PRO A 54 -1.94 -14.46 20.09
CA PRO A 54 -0.96 -15.51 19.90
C PRO A 54 -0.90 -16.44 21.12
N PRO A 55 -0.94 -17.76 20.91
CA PRO A 55 -0.89 -18.70 22.01
C PRO A 55 0.46 -18.56 22.74
N ARG A 56 0.42 -18.64 24.08
CA ARG A 56 1.62 -18.47 24.89
C ARG A 56 2.34 -19.80 25.04
N PRO A 57 3.66 -19.84 24.83
CA PRO A 57 4.48 -21.02 25.10
C PRO A 57 4.16 -21.69 26.45
N GLY A 58 4.05 -23.03 26.45
CA GLY A 58 3.88 -23.82 27.67
C GLY A 58 2.46 -23.89 28.25
N LYS A 59 1.46 -23.22 27.67
CA LYS A 59 0.06 -23.30 28.15
C LYS A 59 -0.76 -24.29 27.31
N LYS A 60 -1.03 -25.48 27.87
CA LYS A 60 -1.86 -26.53 27.22
C LYS A 60 -3.26 -26.06 26.82
N GLN A 61 -3.86 -25.11 27.55
CA GLN A 61 -5.15 -24.51 27.22
C GLN A 61 -5.13 -23.69 25.92
N ASP A 62 -3.98 -23.15 25.52
CA ASP A 62 -3.84 -22.35 24.30
C ASP A 62 -3.78 -23.23 23.03
N ALA A 63 -3.54 -24.54 23.19
CA ALA A 63 -3.54 -25.51 22.09
C ALA A 63 -4.93 -25.68 21.45
N GLN A 64 -6.02 -25.37 22.16
CA GLN A 64 -7.37 -25.49 21.61
C GLN A 64 -7.65 -24.44 20.51
N ASN A 65 -6.99 -23.28 20.58
CA ASN A 65 -7.19 -22.18 19.63
C ASN A 65 -6.12 -22.11 18.53
N ILE A 66 -5.14 -23.03 18.55
CA ILE A 66 -3.99 -22.99 17.62
C ILE A 66 -4.44 -23.09 16.16
N SER A 67 -5.41 -23.97 15.86
CA SER A 67 -5.90 -24.17 14.50
C SER A 67 -6.52 -22.89 13.91
N ALA A 68 -7.33 -22.20 14.72
CA ALA A 68 -7.93 -20.92 14.32
C ALA A 68 -6.86 -19.82 14.17
N PHE A 69 -5.89 -19.74 15.08
CA PHE A 69 -4.77 -18.80 14.99
C PHE A 69 -3.91 -19.02 13.73
N LEU A 70 -3.55 -20.27 13.42
CA LEU A 70 -2.79 -20.63 12.23
C LEU A 70 -3.56 -20.34 10.93
N LYS A 71 -4.88 -20.58 10.93
CA LYS A 71 -5.76 -20.20 9.83
C LYS A 71 -5.71 -18.69 9.59
N ASP A 72 -5.72 -17.88 10.65
CA ASP A 72 -5.68 -16.42 10.54
C ASP A 72 -4.35 -15.91 9.99
N ILE A 73 -3.22 -16.49 10.42
CA ILE A 73 -1.91 -16.16 9.84
C ILE A 73 -1.86 -16.56 8.36
N THR A 74 -2.45 -17.70 7.99
CA THR A 74 -2.49 -18.17 6.59
C THR A 74 -3.29 -17.21 5.72
N LEU A 75 -4.48 -16.81 6.17
CA LEU A 75 -5.32 -15.84 5.47
C LEU A 75 -4.65 -14.46 5.40
N ALA A 76 -4.01 -14.00 6.47
CA ALA A 76 -3.23 -12.78 6.46
C ALA A 76 -2.08 -12.84 5.44
N SER A 77 -1.41 -13.99 5.31
CA SER A 77 -0.39 -14.19 4.28
C SER A 77 -0.95 -14.12 2.87
N ALA A 78 -2.20 -14.52 2.64
CA ALA A 78 -2.86 -14.40 1.34
C ALA A 78 -3.12 -12.93 1.00
N ASP A 79 -3.60 -12.13 1.95
CA ASP A 79 -3.77 -10.68 1.73
C ASP A 79 -2.42 -10.00 1.43
N LEU A 80 -1.35 -10.35 2.14
CA LEU A 80 -0.02 -9.81 1.86
C LEU A 80 0.48 -10.16 0.46
N LYS A 81 0.12 -11.34 -0.07
CA LYS A 81 0.42 -11.72 -1.46
C LYS A 81 -0.35 -10.85 -2.46
N GLN A 82 -1.61 -10.50 -2.17
CA GLN A 82 -2.38 -9.56 -2.98
C GLN A 82 -1.75 -8.15 -2.96
N ALA A 83 -1.33 -7.67 -1.78
CA ALA A 83 -0.63 -6.40 -1.64
C ALA A 83 0.69 -6.38 -2.46
N HIS A 84 1.47 -7.45 -2.34
CA HIS A 84 2.71 -7.65 -3.12
C HIS A 84 2.44 -7.62 -4.63
N GLU A 85 1.38 -8.27 -5.10
CA GLU A 85 1.05 -8.35 -6.52
C GLU A 85 0.58 -7.02 -7.13
N LEU A 86 -0.03 -6.13 -6.32
CA LEU A 86 -0.32 -4.78 -6.80
C LEU A 86 0.97 -4.00 -7.08
N ILE A 87 1.92 -4.06 -6.15
CA ILE A 87 3.19 -3.35 -6.29
C ILE A 87 4.09 -3.99 -7.35
N SER A 88 3.98 -5.30 -7.60
CA SER A 88 4.84 -6.04 -8.55
C SER A 88 4.72 -5.50 -9.97
N ARG A 89 3.54 -4.98 -10.34
CA ARG A 89 3.25 -4.33 -11.63
C ARG A 89 4.16 -3.13 -11.92
N HIS A 90 4.73 -2.53 -10.89
CA HIS A 90 5.57 -1.32 -10.98
C HIS A 90 7.06 -1.61 -10.89
N ARG A 91 7.46 -2.89 -10.79
CA ARG A 91 8.86 -3.32 -10.69
C ARG A 91 9.72 -2.84 -11.86
N ASP A 92 9.14 -2.82 -13.05
CA ASP A 92 9.81 -2.44 -14.30
C ASP A 92 9.30 -1.10 -14.84
N SER A 93 8.82 -0.22 -13.93
CA SER A 93 8.38 1.13 -14.30
C SER A 93 9.49 1.91 -15.03
N GLY A 94 9.11 2.65 -16.07
CA GLY A 94 10.01 3.59 -16.75
C GLY A 94 10.40 4.80 -15.89
N ASN A 95 9.72 5.02 -14.77
CA ASN A 95 10.12 6.02 -13.77
C ASN A 95 11.04 5.36 -12.72
N GLU A 96 12.31 5.77 -12.70
CA GLU A 96 13.34 5.20 -11.82
C GLU A 96 13.04 5.38 -10.32
N ALA A 97 12.35 6.46 -9.92
CA ALA A 97 11.96 6.65 -8.53
C ALA A 97 10.88 5.64 -8.12
N ILE A 98 9.84 5.48 -8.94
CA ILE A 98 8.79 4.47 -8.74
C ILE A 98 9.41 3.07 -8.69
N LYS A 99 10.28 2.73 -9.64
CA LYS A 99 10.97 1.44 -9.69
C LYS A 99 11.75 1.13 -8.40
N LYS A 100 12.51 2.10 -7.88
CA LYS A 100 13.27 1.91 -6.63
C LYS A 100 12.34 1.71 -5.43
N ILE A 101 11.31 2.54 -5.31
CA ILE A 101 10.35 2.47 -4.20
C ILE A 101 9.54 1.17 -4.26
N ALA A 102 9.07 0.77 -5.44
CA ALA A 102 8.37 -0.49 -5.67
C ALA A 102 9.23 -1.69 -5.23
N ASN A 103 10.51 -1.73 -5.61
CA ASN A 103 11.42 -2.80 -5.18
C ASN A 103 11.62 -2.85 -3.66
N SER A 104 11.71 -1.70 -3.00
CA SER A 104 11.77 -1.64 -1.53
C SER A 104 10.49 -2.18 -0.89
N LEU A 105 9.31 -1.76 -1.37
CA LEU A 105 8.02 -2.24 -0.89
C LEU A 105 7.84 -3.75 -1.11
N LEU A 106 8.20 -4.27 -2.29
CA LEU A 106 8.18 -5.71 -2.58
C LEU A 106 9.07 -6.49 -1.60
N SER A 107 10.24 -5.97 -1.26
CA SER A 107 11.13 -6.56 -0.27
C SER A 107 10.48 -6.61 1.12
N VAL A 108 9.78 -5.55 1.53
CA VAL A 108 9.03 -5.51 2.81
C VAL A 108 7.91 -6.56 2.82
N TYR A 109 7.06 -6.59 1.78
CA TYR A 109 5.98 -7.58 1.69
C TYR A 109 6.51 -9.02 1.66
N ALA A 110 7.58 -9.29 0.90
CA ALA A 110 8.22 -10.60 0.86
C ALA A 110 8.75 -11.02 2.23
N LYS A 111 9.31 -10.09 3.02
CA LYS A 111 9.73 -10.37 4.41
C LYS A 111 8.55 -10.67 5.31
N GLN A 112 7.44 -9.94 5.20
CA GLN A 112 6.22 -10.20 5.98
C GLN A 112 5.58 -11.56 5.64
N ILE A 113 5.51 -11.92 4.34
CA ILE A 113 5.01 -13.23 3.89
C ILE A 113 5.87 -14.35 4.48
N ARG A 114 7.20 -14.28 4.32
CA ARG A 114 8.13 -15.28 4.89
C ARG A 114 8.04 -15.35 6.41
N HIS A 115 7.84 -14.21 7.08
CA HIS A 115 7.65 -14.17 8.52
C HIS A 115 6.35 -14.89 8.93
N ASN A 116 5.26 -14.74 8.18
CA ASN A 116 4.02 -15.50 8.43
C ASN A 116 4.22 -17.01 8.20
N GLU A 117 4.89 -17.40 7.12
CA GLU A 117 5.22 -18.80 6.83
C GLU A 117 6.09 -19.43 7.94
N ARG A 118 7.12 -18.70 8.40
CA ARG A 118 7.94 -19.09 9.56
C ARG A 118 7.12 -19.19 10.83
N SER A 119 6.23 -18.22 11.09
CA SER A 119 5.34 -18.24 12.26
C SER A 119 4.48 -19.51 12.24
N ILE A 120 3.83 -19.83 11.12
CA ILE A 120 3.01 -21.04 10.97
C ILE A 120 3.83 -22.28 11.31
N LYS A 121 5.05 -22.40 10.76
CA LYS A 121 5.95 -23.53 11.04
C LYS A 121 6.28 -23.64 12.54
N LEU A 122 6.74 -22.56 13.17
CA LEU A 122 7.17 -22.56 14.57
C LEU A 122 6.00 -22.87 15.51
N TYR A 123 4.84 -22.26 15.28
CA TYR A 123 3.64 -22.51 16.07
C TYR A 123 3.09 -23.93 15.86
N THR A 124 3.17 -24.48 14.66
CA THR A 124 2.81 -25.89 14.42
C THR A 124 3.73 -26.83 15.20
N GLN A 125 5.04 -26.55 15.21
CA GLN A 125 6.02 -27.36 15.95
C GLN A 125 5.82 -27.24 17.47
N ALA A 126 5.59 -26.03 17.98
CA ALA A 126 5.47 -25.77 19.42
C ALA A 126 4.18 -26.31 20.06
N TYR A 127 3.15 -26.58 19.26
CA TYR A 127 1.84 -27.04 19.74
C TYR A 127 1.41 -28.40 19.16
N SER A 128 2.28 -29.08 18.40
CA SER A 128 2.05 -30.45 17.97
C SER A 128 2.57 -31.41 19.06
N PRO A 129 1.69 -32.18 19.73
CA PRO A 129 2.11 -33.12 20.77
C PRO A 129 3.17 -34.12 20.27
N ASP A 130 3.03 -34.58 19.01
CA ASP A 130 3.94 -35.55 18.40
C ASP A 130 5.35 -35.01 18.14
N VAL A 131 5.48 -33.67 18.00
CA VAL A 131 6.76 -33.00 17.79
C VAL A 131 7.40 -32.66 19.12
N VAL A 132 6.65 -32.03 20.03
CA VAL A 132 7.17 -31.59 21.34
C VAL A 132 7.63 -32.78 22.18
N ASN A 133 6.85 -33.88 22.21
CA ASN A 133 7.22 -35.08 22.97
C ASN A 133 8.49 -35.79 22.46
N LYS A 134 9.01 -35.39 21.29
CA LYS A 134 10.24 -35.94 20.68
C LYS A 134 11.45 -35.00 20.79
N LEU A 135 11.26 -33.77 21.27
CA LEU A 135 12.34 -32.82 21.48
C LEU A 135 13.01 -33.06 22.83
N ASP A 136 14.32 -32.80 22.89
CA ASP A 136 15.02 -32.66 24.18
C ASP A 136 14.77 -31.26 24.77
N ASP A 137 15.03 -31.09 26.07
CA ASP A 137 14.80 -29.83 26.81
C ASP A 137 15.50 -28.63 26.15
N PHE A 138 16.69 -28.85 25.59
CA PHE A 138 17.47 -27.81 24.91
C PHE A 138 16.81 -27.35 23.60
N SER A 139 16.31 -28.29 22.79
CA SER A 139 15.64 -28.00 21.52
C SER A 139 14.26 -27.38 21.75
N GLU A 140 13.54 -27.80 22.79
CA GLU A 140 12.31 -27.14 23.21
C GLU A 140 12.59 -25.69 23.62
N GLY A 141 13.61 -25.44 24.45
CA GLY A 141 14.02 -24.09 24.85
C GLY A 141 14.32 -23.17 23.66
N LYS A 142 15.07 -23.66 22.66
CA LYS A 142 15.33 -22.92 21.42
C LYS A 142 14.07 -22.63 20.61
N LEU A 143 13.18 -23.61 20.47
CA LEU A 143 11.91 -23.43 19.76
C LEU A 143 11.06 -22.34 20.41
N MET A 144 10.97 -22.35 21.74
CA MET A 144 10.22 -21.35 22.47
C MET A 144 10.85 -19.96 22.35
N GLU A 145 12.18 -19.85 22.40
CA GLU A 145 12.87 -18.58 22.17
C GLU A 145 12.52 -17.96 20.80
N GLU A 146 12.46 -18.79 19.76
CA GLU A 146 12.10 -18.35 18.40
C GLU A 146 10.64 -17.90 18.32
N VAL A 147 9.71 -18.59 19.00
CA VAL A 147 8.31 -18.17 19.11
C VAL A 147 8.19 -16.80 19.80
N HIS A 148 9.00 -16.53 20.84
CA HIS A 148 9.00 -15.24 21.54
C HIS A 148 9.50 -14.07 20.68
N LYS A 149 10.30 -14.32 19.63
CA LYS A 149 10.81 -13.26 18.72
C LYS A 149 9.75 -12.78 17.73
N ILE A 150 8.76 -13.61 17.39
CA ILE A 150 7.76 -13.35 16.34
C ILE A 150 7.03 -12.00 16.49
N PRO A 151 6.50 -11.61 17.67
CA PRO A 151 5.78 -10.33 17.79
C PRO A 151 6.67 -9.11 17.51
N LYS A 152 7.92 -9.12 18.01
CA LYS A 152 8.87 -8.02 17.83
C LYS A 152 9.35 -7.93 16.38
N GLU A 153 9.63 -9.05 15.74
CA GLU A 153 9.98 -9.09 14.32
C GLU A 153 8.85 -8.51 13.45
N ARG A 154 7.60 -8.87 13.74
CA ARG A 154 6.43 -8.30 13.06
C ARG A 154 6.33 -6.79 13.21
N GLU A 155 6.50 -6.27 14.42
CA GLU A 155 6.47 -4.83 14.68
C GLU A 155 7.53 -4.09 13.85
N ASN A 156 8.76 -4.64 13.79
CA ASN A 156 9.83 -4.07 12.97
C ASN A 156 9.49 -4.07 11.48
N LEU A 157 8.86 -5.13 10.96
CA LEU A 157 8.42 -5.17 9.56
C LEU A 157 7.32 -4.15 9.26
N ASN A 158 6.42 -3.88 10.22
CA ASN A 158 5.40 -2.83 10.07
C ASN A 158 6.02 -1.43 10.08
N LYS A 159 7.08 -1.20 10.87
CA LYS A 159 7.84 0.06 10.83
C LYS A 159 8.49 0.28 9.47
N LEU A 160 9.10 -0.75 8.88
CA LEU A 160 9.69 -0.65 7.54
C LEU A 160 8.66 -0.30 6.46
N LEU A 161 7.42 -0.77 6.60
CA LEU A 161 6.33 -0.37 5.70
C LEU A 161 5.98 1.11 5.86
N ALA A 162 5.91 1.60 7.11
CA ALA A 162 5.67 3.01 7.40
C ALA A 162 6.81 3.91 6.89
N ASP A 163 8.07 3.48 7.01
CA ASP A 163 9.20 4.22 6.42
C ASP A 163 9.11 4.27 4.90
N SER A 164 8.62 3.18 4.28
CA SER A 164 8.42 3.12 2.84
C SER A 164 7.26 4.00 2.38
N SER A 165 6.21 4.22 3.19
CA SER A 165 5.10 5.12 2.84
C SER A 165 5.52 6.58 2.74
N ILE A 166 6.54 6.99 3.51
CA ILE A 166 7.14 8.32 3.40
C ILE A 166 7.73 8.51 1.99
N LEU A 167 8.45 7.50 1.49
CA LEU A 167 9.02 7.55 0.14
C LEU A 167 7.94 7.59 -0.95
N VAL A 168 6.86 6.81 -0.78
CA VAL A 168 5.71 6.86 -1.69
C VAL A 168 5.07 8.25 -1.69
N THR A 169 4.90 8.85 -0.51
CA THR A 169 4.35 10.20 -0.38
C THR A 169 5.20 11.24 -1.11
N HIS A 170 6.54 11.08 -1.10
CA HIS A 170 7.43 11.99 -1.81
C HIS A 170 7.26 11.97 -3.35
N LEU A 171 6.71 10.90 -3.93
CA LEU A 171 6.41 10.86 -5.37
C LEU A 171 5.31 11.86 -5.78
N LEU A 172 4.49 12.32 -4.82
CA LEU A 172 3.47 13.34 -5.09
C LEU A 172 4.05 14.71 -5.36
N TYR A 173 5.27 15.01 -4.89
CA TYR A 173 5.85 16.33 -5.09
C TYR A 173 6.42 16.45 -6.50
N SER A 174 6.04 17.53 -7.18
CA SER A 174 6.67 17.89 -8.44
C SER A 174 8.08 18.42 -8.18
N ASN A 175 9.05 17.97 -8.99
CA ASN A 175 10.38 18.57 -9.03
C ASN A 175 10.40 19.90 -9.83
N ARG A 176 9.24 20.40 -10.27
CA ARG A 176 9.14 21.67 -10.99
C ARG A 176 8.99 22.83 -9.99
N PRO A 177 9.99 23.74 -9.91
CA PRO A 177 9.84 24.94 -9.10
C PRO A 177 8.84 25.91 -9.73
N ASP A 178 8.18 26.69 -8.87
CA ASP A 178 7.36 27.83 -9.28
C ASP A 178 8.21 29.02 -9.72
N GLN A 179 7.54 30.12 -10.07
CA GLN A 179 8.18 31.36 -10.50
C GLN A 179 9.14 31.94 -9.45
N ASN A 180 9.02 31.55 -8.18
CA ASN A 180 9.87 31.97 -7.07
C ASN A 180 10.90 30.90 -6.68
N GLY A 181 11.08 29.85 -7.49
CA GLY A 181 12.02 28.76 -7.20
C GLY A 181 11.52 27.76 -6.15
N LYS A 182 10.27 27.86 -5.70
CA LYS A 182 9.72 26.98 -4.65
C LYS A 182 9.04 25.77 -5.26
N LEU A 183 9.24 24.59 -4.69
CA LEU A 183 8.48 23.39 -5.04
C LEU A 183 7.08 23.53 -4.44
N SER A 184 6.14 24.12 -5.17
CA SER A 184 4.76 24.38 -4.72
C SER A 184 3.70 23.58 -5.47
N TYR A 185 4.13 22.59 -6.27
CA TYR A 185 3.27 21.78 -7.11
C TYR A 185 3.32 20.29 -6.75
N LEU A 186 2.20 19.60 -6.96
CA LEU A 186 2.11 18.16 -7.02
C LEU A 186 2.39 17.66 -8.44
N SER A 187 2.86 16.42 -8.56
CA SER A 187 3.11 15.73 -9.83
C SER A 187 1.84 15.25 -10.54
N ILE A 188 0.71 15.27 -9.84
CA ILE A 188 -0.59 14.76 -10.29
C ILE A 188 -1.58 15.91 -10.56
N SER A 189 -2.58 15.67 -11.39
CA SER A 189 -3.69 16.60 -11.68
C SER A 189 -4.70 16.69 -10.53
N SER A 190 -5.54 17.74 -10.52
CA SER A 190 -6.60 17.91 -9.51
C SER A 190 -7.63 16.79 -9.54
N LYS A 191 -7.91 16.23 -10.72
CA LYS A 191 -8.81 15.08 -10.85
C LYS A 191 -8.22 13.81 -10.21
N GLU A 192 -6.94 13.55 -10.46
CA GLU A 192 -6.22 12.43 -9.85
C GLU A 192 -6.12 12.59 -8.33
N ARG A 193 -5.83 13.80 -7.87
CA ARG A 193 -5.78 14.18 -6.45
C ARG A 193 -7.10 13.86 -5.74
N GLU A 194 -8.24 14.31 -6.28
CA GLU A 194 -9.54 14.02 -5.68
C GLU A 194 -9.85 12.51 -5.70
N SER A 195 -9.50 11.82 -6.78
CA SER A 195 -9.67 10.36 -6.86
C SER A 195 -8.88 9.62 -5.78
N LEU A 196 -7.65 10.03 -5.47
CA LEU A 196 -6.84 9.44 -4.40
C LEU A 196 -7.43 9.77 -3.02
N LEU A 197 -7.87 11.00 -2.80
CA LEU A 197 -8.54 11.40 -1.55
C LEU A 197 -9.80 10.58 -1.29
N GLN A 198 -10.64 10.39 -2.32
CA GLN A 198 -11.81 9.55 -2.23
C GLN A 198 -11.45 8.10 -1.86
N GLN A 199 -10.45 7.52 -2.53
CA GLN A 199 -9.99 6.16 -2.23
C GLN A 199 -9.48 6.04 -0.79
N ILE A 200 -8.73 7.03 -0.28
CA ILE A 200 -8.27 7.04 1.11
C ILE A 200 -9.46 7.06 2.07
N ARG A 201 -10.47 7.93 1.83
CA ARG A 201 -11.67 8.01 2.68
C ARG A 201 -12.47 6.70 2.70
N GLU A 202 -12.55 6.00 1.57
CA GLU A 202 -13.24 4.72 1.45
C GLU A 202 -12.52 3.59 2.19
N VAL A 203 -11.19 3.55 2.13
CA VAL A 203 -10.38 2.47 2.73
C VAL A 203 -10.08 2.73 4.22
N PHE A 204 -9.87 4.00 4.58
CA PHE A 204 -9.42 4.47 5.89
C PHE A 204 -10.38 5.55 6.42
N PRO A 205 -11.60 5.19 6.84
CA PRO A 205 -12.49 6.11 7.52
C PRO A 205 -11.84 6.62 8.83
N GLU A 206 -12.18 7.83 9.24
CA GLU A 206 -11.58 8.46 10.42
C GLU A 206 -11.75 7.61 11.69
N GLY A 207 -10.67 7.45 12.47
CA GLY A 207 -10.71 6.81 13.80
C GLY A 207 -9.97 5.47 13.95
N GLU A 208 -9.29 4.94 12.93
CA GLU A 208 -8.50 3.70 13.05
C GLU A 208 -6.99 3.93 13.23
N ALA A 209 -6.34 3.18 14.12
CA ALA A 209 -4.96 3.44 14.55
C ALA A 209 -3.90 2.58 13.81
N TYR A 210 -2.81 3.25 13.41
CA TYR A 210 -1.55 2.77 12.84
C TYR A 210 -1.43 2.63 11.32
N LEU A 211 -2.25 1.81 10.63
CA LEU A 211 -2.20 1.78 9.15
C LEU A 211 -2.79 3.05 8.50
N ALA A 212 -3.68 3.71 9.22
CA ALA A 212 -4.12 5.05 8.88
C ALA A 212 -2.94 6.02 8.78
N ALA A 213 -1.85 5.86 9.55
CA ALA A 213 -0.71 6.78 9.48
C ALA A 213 -0.01 6.76 8.10
N CYS A 214 0.06 5.60 7.44
CA CYS A 214 0.64 5.50 6.09
C CYS A 214 -0.23 6.21 5.05
N ALA A 215 -1.55 6.01 5.12
CA ALA A 215 -2.50 6.66 4.24
C ALA A 215 -2.69 8.15 4.59
N ASP A 216 -2.55 8.52 5.87
CA ASP A 216 -2.68 9.88 6.38
C ASP A 216 -1.54 10.76 5.93
N GLN A 217 -0.31 10.23 5.83
CA GLN A 217 0.80 10.96 5.22
C GLN A 217 0.46 11.38 3.79
N ILE A 218 -0.08 10.47 3.00
CA ILE A 218 -0.54 10.73 1.63
C ILE A 218 -1.69 11.74 1.66
N ARG A 219 -2.70 11.54 2.51
CA ARG A 219 -3.85 12.44 2.69
C ARG A 219 -3.41 13.86 3.03
N GLN A 220 -2.49 14.04 3.97
CA GLN A 220 -1.99 15.35 4.38
C GLN A 220 -1.34 16.10 3.22
N VAL A 221 -0.58 15.40 2.36
CA VAL A 221 0.00 16.02 1.16
C VAL A 221 -1.10 16.36 0.15
N LEU A 222 -2.06 15.46 -0.06
CA LEU A 222 -3.19 15.69 -0.94
C LEU A 222 -4.17 16.75 -0.43
N GLU A 223 -4.20 17.10 0.85
CA GLU A 223 -5.06 18.17 1.42
C GLU A 223 -4.29 19.48 1.66
N SER A 224 -2.98 19.46 1.41
CA SER A 224 -2.12 20.61 1.61
C SER A 224 -2.38 21.76 0.61
N ARG A 225 -1.63 22.85 0.81
CA ARG A 225 -1.66 24.04 -0.07
C ARG A 225 -0.89 23.87 -1.38
N TYR A 226 -0.32 22.70 -1.68
CA TYR A 226 0.33 22.46 -2.97
C TYR A 226 -0.71 22.53 -4.10
N LYS A 227 -0.35 23.18 -5.20
CA LYS A 227 -1.16 23.21 -6.43
C LYS A 227 -1.03 21.89 -7.17
N SER A 228 -2.08 21.40 -7.81
CA SER A 228 -1.98 20.26 -8.71
C SER A 228 -1.25 20.63 -10.01
N ALA A 229 -0.83 19.64 -10.79
CA ALA A 229 -0.04 19.83 -12.02
C ALA A 229 -0.76 20.66 -13.10
N ASP A 230 -2.09 20.72 -13.06
CA ASP A 230 -2.96 21.45 -13.97
C ASP A 230 -3.45 22.81 -13.43
N GLU A 231 -3.05 23.19 -12.22
CA GLU A 231 -3.46 24.44 -11.56
C GLU A 231 -2.37 25.51 -11.68
N ASN A 232 -2.57 26.56 -12.49
CA ASN A 232 -1.60 27.66 -12.64
C ASN A 232 -1.54 28.61 -11.44
#